data_AF-A0A6A4DPT1-F1
#
_entry.id   AF-A0A6A4DPT1-F1
#
_cell.length_a   1.000
_cell.length_b   1.000
_cell.length_c   1.000
_cell.angle_alpha   90.00
_cell.angle_beta   90.00
_cell.angle_gamma   90.00
#
_symmetry.space_group_name_H-M   'P 1'
#
loop_
_entity.id
_entity.type
_entity.pdbx_description
1 polymer ?
#
loop_
_entity_poly.entity_id
_entity_poly.type
_entity_poly.pdbx_seq_one_letter_code
_entity_poly.pdbx_strand_id
1 'polypeptide(L)'
;MKRNAGLSKTPTAVFSRAVGVAVLTNQPKLVWDVFDFMARTDMDASAAYVTAIRTAFKSTQYDFVFDILRKMTENGVDASEEYSHAVMSFSKLECYDQVLRAFKAMRELGYGQEKVLCTNALRAATKLDRHDDVIAICNGLNGKPSVTTPLHSHALEQAHSTNKQALVDSILESIKKSTTGAE
;
A
#
# COMPACT_ATOMS: atom_id res chain seq x y z
N MET A 1 16.10 -3.30 -43.74
CA MET A 1 16.54 -2.35 -42.70
C MET A 1 16.27 -2.99 -41.34
N LYS A 2 17.30 -3.55 -40.68
CA LYS A 2 17.15 -4.29 -39.42
C LYS A 2 16.91 -3.29 -38.28
N ARG A 3 15.77 -3.39 -37.59
CA ARG A 3 15.50 -2.63 -36.36
C ARG A 3 16.48 -3.13 -35.28
N ASN A 4 17.35 -2.26 -34.82
CA ASN A 4 18.29 -2.53 -33.73
C ASN A 4 17.52 -2.69 -32.41
N ALA A 5 17.25 -3.93 -32.02
CA ALA A 5 16.64 -4.30 -30.74
C ALA A 5 17.55 -4.05 -29.51
N GLY A 6 18.76 -3.51 -29.70
CA GLY A 6 19.73 -3.24 -28.63
C GLY A 6 19.58 -1.89 -27.93
N LEU A 7 18.78 -0.96 -28.46
CA LEU A 7 18.61 0.40 -27.92
C LEU A 7 17.40 0.56 -26.98
N SER A 8 16.54 -0.46 -26.82
CA SER A 8 15.31 -0.28 -26.03
C SER A 8 15.50 -0.39 -24.51
N LYS A 9 16.62 -0.93 -24.02
CA LYS A 9 16.87 -1.13 -22.58
C LYS A 9 17.74 -0.06 -21.93
N THR A 10 18.49 0.70 -22.72
CA THR A 10 19.50 1.66 -22.24
C THR A 10 18.92 3.00 -21.76
N PRO A 11 17.91 3.59 -22.43
CA PRO A 11 17.35 4.87 -22.01
C PRO A 11 16.61 4.80 -20.65
N THR A 12 15.79 3.78 -20.43
CA THR A 12 14.98 3.64 -19.20
C THR A 12 15.85 3.36 -17.97
N ALA A 13 16.93 2.59 -18.11
CA ALA A 13 17.88 2.33 -17.03
C ALA A 13 18.58 3.61 -16.52
N VAL A 14 18.88 4.56 -17.42
CA VAL A 14 19.47 5.86 -17.05
C VAL A 14 18.49 6.65 -16.18
N PHE A 15 17.21 6.69 -16.55
CA PHE A 15 16.20 7.39 -15.76
C PHE A 15 16.00 6.76 -14.39
N SER A 16 15.94 5.43 -14.28
CA SER A 16 15.89 4.74 -12.98
C SER A 16 17.08 5.11 -12.09
N ARG A 17 18.29 5.20 -12.66
CA ARG A 17 19.47 5.63 -11.91
C ARG A 17 19.38 7.10 -11.50
N ALA A 18 18.95 7.97 -12.41
CA ALA A 18 18.80 9.39 -12.16
C ALA A 18 17.81 9.69 -11.03
N VAL A 19 16.61 9.08 -11.05
CA VAL A 19 15.63 9.26 -9.97
C VAL A 19 16.13 8.70 -8.64
N GLY A 20 16.84 7.56 -8.65
CA GLY A 20 17.45 7.02 -7.43
C GLY A 20 18.46 8.00 -6.80
N VAL A 21 19.34 8.61 -7.62
CA VAL A 21 20.29 9.62 -7.14
C VAL A 21 19.59 10.89 -6.67
N ALA A 22 18.56 11.34 -7.40
CA ALA A 22 17.77 12.51 -7.04
C ALA A 22 17.10 12.33 -5.66
N VAL A 23 16.53 11.14 -5.39
CA VAL A 23 15.97 10.80 -4.07
C VAL A 23 17.04 10.84 -2.97
N LEU A 24 18.19 10.20 -3.20
CA LEU A 24 19.29 10.16 -2.22
C LEU A 24 19.85 11.54 -1.88
N THR A 25 19.83 12.45 -2.85
CA THR A 25 20.34 13.82 -2.71
C THR A 25 19.24 14.83 -2.37
N ASN A 26 18.04 14.36 -2.00
CA ASN A 26 16.88 15.17 -1.62
C ASN A 26 16.49 16.22 -2.68
N GLN A 27 16.41 15.79 -3.95
CA GLN A 27 16.00 16.60 -5.09
C GLN A 27 14.62 16.17 -5.62
N PRO A 28 13.52 16.41 -4.88
CA PRO A 28 12.19 15.94 -5.27
C PRO A 28 11.71 16.55 -6.60
N LYS A 29 12.08 17.80 -6.89
CA LYS A 29 11.75 18.45 -8.17
C LYS A 29 12.33 17.67 -9.36
N LEU A 30 13.58 17.23 -9.26
CA LEU A 30 14.23 16.45 -10.32
C LEU A 30 13.54 15.08 -10.52
N VAL A 31 13.07 14.45 -9.44
CA VAL A 31 12.28 13.21 -9.53
C VAL A 31 11.01 13.45 -10.36
N TRP A 32 10.28 14.53 -10.07
CA TRP A 32 9.06 14.89 -10.79
C TRP A 32 9.30 15.26 -12.25
N ASP A 33 10.34 16.07 -12.52
CA ASP A 33 10.71 16.46 -13.88
C ASP A 33 11.04 15.23 -14.74
N VAL A 34 11.70 14.21 -14.17
CA VAL A 34 11.98 12.95 -14.86
C VAL A 34 10.70 12.15 -15.14
N PHE A 35 9.80 12.00 -14.17
CA PHE A 35 8.55 11.27 -14.38
C PHE A 35 7.65 11.96 -15.42
N ASP A 36 7.55 13.28 -15.38
CA ASP A 36 6.78 14.06 -16.35
C ASP A 36 7.40 13.97 -17.74
N PHE A 37 8.73 13.99 -17.85
CA PHE A 37 9.41 13.76 -19.12
C PHE A 37 9.08 12.38 -19.70
N MET A 38 9.24 11.32 -18.89
CA MET A 38 8.97 9.95 -19.34
C MET A 38 7.52 9.78 -19.78
N ALA A 39 6.56 10.31 -19.02
CA ALA A 39 5.15 10.29 -19.37
C ALA A 39 4.84 11.03 -20.69
N ARG A 40 5.41 12.24 -20.88
CA ARG A 40 5.23 13.02 -22.13
C ARG A 40 5.84 12.35 -23.35
N THR A 41 6.85 11.50 -23.16
CA THR A 41 7.55 10.77 -24.23
C THR A 41 7.08 9.32 -24.42
N ASP A 42 6.01 8.91 -23.72
CA ASP A 42 5.47 7.55 -23.75
C ASP A 42 6.52 6.46 -23.44
N MET A 43 7.47 6.81 -22.55
CA MET A 43 8.47 5.87 -22.07
C MET A 43 7.94 5.09 -20.87
N ASP A 44 8.19 3.79 -20.85
CA ASP A 44 7.89 2.95 -19.67
C ASP A 44 8.66 3.46 -18.44
N ALA A 45 7.90 4.05 -17.51
CA ALA A 45 8.40 4.65 -16.28
C ALA A 45 8.37 3.68 -15.09
N SER A 46 7.86 2.45 -15.25
CA SER A 46 7.63 1.51 -14.15
C SER A 46 8.90 1.26 -13.33
N ALA A 47 10.03 0.98 -14.00
CA ALA A 47 11.30 0.76 -13.33
C ALA A 47 11.83 2.01 -12.58
N ALA A 48 11.55 3.20 -13.09
CA ALA A 48 11.95 4.46 -12.46
C ALA A 48 11.15 4.71 -11.19
N TYR A 49 9.83 4.54 -11.23
CA TYR A 49 8.95 4.62 -10.06
C TYR A 49 9.37 3.64 -8.97
N VAL A 50 9.54 2.36 -9.32
CA VAL A 50 10.01 1.32 -8.39
C VAL A 50 11.34 1.71 -7.74
N THR A 51 12.28 2.22 -8.53
CA THR A 51 13.59 2.64 -8.02
C THR A 51 13.45 3.81 -7.05
N ALA A 52 12.65 4.82 -7.39
CA ALA A 52 12.44 5.98 -6.54
C ALA A 52 11.76 5.59 -5.21
N ILE A 53 10.69 4.80 -5.27
CA ILE A 53 9.96 4.29 -4.08
C ILE A 53 10.89 3.52 -3.16
N ARG A 54 11.63 2.54 -3.70
CA ARG A 54 12.54 1.70 -2.89
C ARG A 54 13.68 2.52 -2.30
N THR A 55 14.16 3.53 -3.02
CA THR A 55 15.22 4.42 -2.54
C THR A 55 14.70 5.33 -1.42
N ALA A 56 13.54 5.96 -1.63
CA ALA A 56 12.92 6.84 -0.63
C ALA A 56 12.60 6.07 0.64
N PHE A 57 12.09 4.84 0.52
CA PHE A 57 11.83 3.94 1.64
C PHE A 57 13.11 3.63 2.43
N LYS A 58 14.19 3.23 1.75
CA LYS A 58 15.50 2.96 2.39
C LYS A 58 16.10 4.20 3.07
N SER A 59 15.82 5.38 2.53
CA SER A 59 16.20 6.67 3.10
C SER A 59 15.21 7.20 4.14
N THR A 60 14.23 6.38 4.59
CA THR A 60 13.21 6.75 5.57
C THR A 60 12.33 7.95 5.20
N GLN A 61 12.28 8.32 3.91
CA GLN A 61 11.46 9.40 3.38
C GLN A 61 10.03 8.91 3.12
N TYR A 62 9.32 8.51 4.18
CA TYR A 62 8.05 7.79 4.06
C TYR A 62 6.93 8.61 3.42
N ASP A 63 6.81 9.89 3.72
CA ASP A 63 5.82 10.75 3.04
C ASP A 63 6.08 10.83 1.54
N PHE A 64 7.36 10.92 1.16
CA PHE A 64 7.74 10.96 -0.24
C PHE A 64 7.45 9.65 -0.98
N VAL A 65 7.52 8.49 -0.29
CA VAL A 65 7.04 7.21 -0.85
C VAL A 65 5.57 7.32 -1.27
N PHE A 66 4.71 7.90 -0.43
CA PHE A 66 3.29 8.08 -0.76
C PHE A 66 3.06 9.09 -1.87
N ASP A 67 3.86 10.15 -1.94
CA ASP A 67 3.79 11.11 -3.05
C ASP A 67 4.16 10.44 -4.38
N ILE A 68 5.19 9.60 -4.40
CA ILE A 68 5.61 8.88 -5.60
C ILE A 68 4.55 7.85 -6.02
N LEU A 69 3.98 7.10 -5.07
CA LEU A 69 2.89 6.14 -5.33
C LEU A 69 1.67 6.82 -5.95
N ARG A 70 1.27 7.98 -5.41
CA ARG A 70 0.17 8.78 -5.95
C ARG A 70 0.46 9.25 -7.38
N LYS A 71 1.67 9.77 -7.61
CA LYS A 71 2.11 10.23 -8.93
C LYS A 71 2.16 9.10 -9.97
N MET A 72 2.57 7.89 -9.54
CA MET A 72 2.56 6.68 -10.37
C MET A 72 1.14 6.37 -10.87
N THR A 73 0.15 6.38 -9.97
CA THR A 73 -1.27 6.19 -10.29
C THR A 73 -1.81 7.32 -11.19
N GLU A 74 -1.51 8.58 -10.89
CA GLU A 74 -1.93 9.75 -11.70
C GLU A 74 -1.41 9.69 -13.14
N ASN A 75 -0.19 9.19 -13.32
CA ASN A 75 0.41 8.99 -14.65
C ASN A 75 -0.07 7.71 -15.34
N GLY A 76 -1.06 6.99 -14.79
CA GLY A 76 -1.66 5.80 -15.39
C GLY A 76 -0.77 4.54 -15.32
N VAL A 77 0.28 4.56 -14.49
CA VAL A 77 1.13 3.37 -14.26
C VAL A 77 0.51 2.55 -13.12
N ASP A 78 0.37 1.25 -13.31
CA ASP A 78 -0.19 0.36 -12.29
C ASP A 78 0.71 0.30 -11.04
N ALA A 79 0.23 0.86 -9.93
CA ALA A 79 0.94 0.92 -8.65
C ALA A 79 0.50 -0.18 -7.66
N SER A 80 -0.33 -1.14 -8.09
CA SER A 80 -0.95 -2.13 -7.21
C SER A 80 0.07 -2.98 -6.44
N GLU A 81 1.15 -3.41 -7.10
CA GLU A 81 2.24 -4.15 -6.47
C GLU A 81 3.04 -3.28 -5.50
N GLU A 82 3.31 -2.02 -5.83
CA GLU A 82 4.09 -1.10 -5.00
C GLU A 82 3.35 -0.72 -3.72
N TYR A 83 2.04 -0.53 -3.78
CA TYR A 83 1.23 -0.34 -2.58
C TYR A 83 1.22 -1.60 -1.70
N SER A 84 1.08 -2.80 -2.29
CA SER A 84 1.14 -4.07 -1.57
C SER A 84 2.50 -4.22 -0.87
N HIS A 85 3.58 -3.88 -1.57
CA HIS A 85 4.93 -3.86 -1.01
C HIS A 85 5.08 -2.84 0.12
N ALA A 86 4.47 -1.66 0.01
CA ALA A 86 4.46 -0.65 1.07
C ALA A 86 3.79 -1.18 2.34
N VAL A 87 2.60 -1.77 2.24
CA VAL A 87 1.89 -2.41 3.36
C VAL A 87 2.78 -3.45 4.05
N MET A 88 3.36 -4.38 3.29
CA MET A 88 4.22 -5.42 3.84
C MET A 88 5.50 -4.85 4.50
N SER A 89 6.13 -3.86 3.87
CA SER A 89 7.41 -3.32 4.33
C SER A 89 7.23 -2.46 5.58
N PHE A 90 6.24 -1.58 5.61
CA PHE A 90 5.91 -0.80 6.82
C PHE A 90 5.47 -1.72 7.96
N SER A 91 4.76 -2.81 7.66
CA SER A 91 4.34 -3.79 8.67
C SER A 91 5.53 -4.50 9.31
N LYS A 92 6.59 -4.80 8.53
CA LYS A 92 7.85 -5.35 9.05
C LYS A 92 8.62 -4.38 9.93
N LEU A 93 8.53 -3.08 9.64
CA LEU A 93 9.15 -2.00 10.43
C LEU A 93 8.25 -1.49 11.58
N GLU A 94 7.08 -2.10 11.79
CA GLU A 94 6.09 -1.68 12.78
C GLU A 94 5.65 -0.21 12.66
N CYS A 95 5.78 0.36 11.46
CA CYS A 95 5.31 1.71 11.14
C CYS A 95 3.79 1.67 10.88
N TYR A 96 3.02 1.38 11.93
CA TYR A 96 1.60 1.01 11.83
C TYR A 96 0.71 2.08 11.17
N ASP A 97 0.94 3.38 11.41
CA ASP A 97 0.21 4.44 10.72
C ASP A 97 0.40 4.38 9.19
N GLN A 98 1.61 4.06 8.75
CA GLN A 98 1.92 3.97 7.33
C GLN A 98 1.38 2.69 6.69
N VAL A 99 1.27 1.60 7.47
CA VAL A 99 0.52 0.41 7.04
C VAL A 99 -0.93 0.77 6.74
N LEU A 100 -1.60 1.48 7.65
CA LEU A 100 -3.00 1.87 7.49
C LEU A 100 -3.19 2.87 6.35
N ARG A 101 -2.28 3.85 6.21
CA ARG A 101 -2.29 4.80 5.10
C ARG A 101 -2.18 4.11 3.74
N ALA A 102 -1.23 3.19 3.58
CA ALA A 102 -1.06 2.43 2.34
C ALA A 102 -2.27 1.53 2.06
N PHE A 103 -2.75 0.80 3.06
CA PHE A 103 -3.89 -0.10 2.90
C PHE A 103 -5.19 0.63 2.57
N LYS A 104 -5.43 1.80 3.18
CA LYS A 104 -6.57 2.66 2.85
C LYS A 104 -6.49 3.18 1.42
N ALA A 105 -5.33 3.68 0.99
CA ALA A 105 -5.14 4.14 -0.38
C ALA A 105 -5.39 3.01 -1.41
N MET A 106 -4.91 1.80 -1.16
CA MET A 106 -5.22 0.63 -2.00
C MET A 106 -6.71 0.41 -2.15
N ARG A 107 -7.45 0.49 -1.04
CA ARG A 107 -8.91 0.30 -1.03
C ARG A 107 -9.62 1.35 -1.87
N GLU A 108 -9.26 2.61 -1.69
CA GLU A 108 -9.85 3.75 -2.40
C GLU A 108 -9.56 3.70 -3.90
N LEU A 109 -8.40 3.16 -4.28
CA LEU A 109 -8.01 2.94 -5.68
C LEU A 109 -8.57 1.64 -6.28
N GLY A 110 -9.28 0.82 -5.50
CA GLY A 110 -9.84 -0.45 -5.95
C GLY A 110 -8.82 -1.57 -6.17
N TYR A 111 -7.61 -1.45 -5.61
CA TYR A 111 -6.59 -2.50 -5.68
C TYR A 111 -6.95 -3.71 -4.82
N GLY A 112 -6.50 -4.90 -5.27
CA GLY A 112 -6.79 -6.16 -4.60
C GLY A 112 -6.31 -6.20 -3.15
N GLN A 113 -7.19 -6.61 -2.24
CA GLN A 113 -6.88 -6.76 -0.82
C GLN A 113 -6.64 -8.23 -0.48
N GLU A 114 -5.43 -8.71 -0.77
CA GLU A 114 -5.04 -10.08 -0.39
C GLU A 114 -5.11 -10.29 1.13
N LYS A 115 -5.38 -11.54 1.55
CA LYS A 115 -5.52 -11.90 2.97
C LYS A 115 -4.34 -11.41 3.82
N VAL A 116 -3.11 -11.55 3.32
CA VAL A 116 -1.90 -11.13 4.03
C VAL A 116 -1.86 -9.61 4.27
N LEU A 117 -2.37 -8.81 3.32
CA LEU A 117 -2.44 -7.36 3.45
C LEU A 117 -3.51 -6.96 4.48
N CYS A 118 -4.68 -7.61 4.44
CA CYS A 118 -5.73 -7.42 5.44
C CYS A 118 -5.24 -7.78 6.86
N THR A 119 -4.53 -8.90 7.02
CA THR A 119 -3.95 -9.30 8.31
C THR A 119 -2.92 -8.29 8.82
N ASN A 120 -2.06 -7.75 7.95
CA ASN A 120 -1.10 -6.71 8.32
C ASN A 120 -1.78 -5.41 8.75
N ALA A 121 -2.80 -4.97 8.00
CA ALA A 121 -3.58 -3.78 8.34
C ALA A 121 -4.37 -3.97 9.64
N LEU A 122 -4.99 -5.14 9.84
CA LEU A 122 -5.72 -5.47 11.05
C LEU A 122 -4.82 -5.45 12.28
N ARG A 123 -3.61 -6.00 12.15
CA ARG A 123 -2.58 -5.92 13.20
C ARG A 123 -2.22 -4.48 13.53
N ALA A 124 -1.99 -3.65 12.52
CA ALA A 124 -1.66 -2.25 12.69
C ALA A 124 -2.80 -1.47 13.39
N ALA A 125 -4.05 -1.63 12.94
CA ALA A 125 -5.22 -0.99 13.54
C ALA A 125 -5.42 -1.43 15.00
N THR A 126 -5.25 -2.72 15.28
CA THR A 126 -5.32 -3.26 16.65
C THR A 126 -4.23 -2.67 17.53
N LYS A 127 -2.99 -2.57 17.05
CA LYS A 127 -1.87 -1.99 17.81
C LYS A 127 -2.07 -0.51 18.12
N LEU A 128 -2.71 0.24 17.22
CA LEU A 128 -3.01 1.66 17.37
C LEU A 128 -4.35 1.97 18.05
N ASP A 129 -5.09 0.96 18.54
CA ASP A 129 -6.43 1.14 19.14
C ASP A 129 -7.44 1.82 18.21
N ARG A 130 -7.30 1.63 16.89
CA ARG A 130 -8.21 2.19 15.88
C ARG A 130 -9.37 1.23 15.64
N HIS A 131 -10.33 1.21 16.57
CA HIS A 131 -11.46 0.28 16.54
C HIS A 131 -12.26 0.36 15.24
N ASP A 132 -12.57 1.57 14.77
CA ASP A 132 -13.33 1.76 13.52
C ASP A 132 -12.59 1.18 12.31
N ASP A 133 -11.27 1.31 12.27
CA ASP A 133 -10.45 0.72 11.22
C ASP A 133 -10.45 -0.81 11.31
N VAL A 134 -10.38 -1.39 12.52
CA VAL A 134 -10.51 -2.85 12.72
C VAL A 134 -11.84 -3.34 12.14
N ILE A 135 -12.94 -2.69 12.51
CA ILE A 135 -14.28 -3.02 12.00
C ILE A 135 -14.35 -2.85 10.48
N ALA A 136 -13.83 -1.74 9.95
CA ALA A 136 -13.82 -1.49 8.51
C ALA A 136 -12.91 -2.45 7.73
N ILE A 137 -11.86 -3.00 8.34
CA ILE A 137 -10.99 -4.02 7.73
C ILE A 137 -11.71 -5.37 7.72
N CYS A 138 -12.34 -5.74 8.83
CA CYS A 138 -13.14 -6.96 8.96
C CYS A 138 -14.36 -6.96 8.03
N ASN A 139 -15.00 -5.81 7.82
CA ASN A 139 -16.21 -5.65 7.02
C ASN A 139 -15.93 -5.27 5.55
N GLY A 140 -14.81 -4.58 5.28
CA GLY A 140 -14.51 -3.94 3.99
C GLY A 140 -14.21 -4.89 2.82
N LEU A 141 -14.36 -6.19 3.00
CA LEU A 141 -14.44 -7.14 1.91
C LEU A 141 -15.91 -7.22 1.47
N ASN A 142 -16.33 -6.24 0.67
CA ASN A 142 -17.69 -6.17 0.13
C ASN A 142 -18.14 -7.54 -0.41
N GLY A 143 -19.10 -8.15 0.28
CA GLY A 143 -20.02 -9.15 -0.27
C GLY A 143 -19.60 -10.62 -0.28
N LYS A 144 -18.48 -11.03 0.33
CA LYS A 144 -18.17 -12.48 0.46
C LYS A 144 -17.99 -12.90 1.92
N PRO A 145 -19.01 -13.51 2.56
CA PRO A 145 -18.92 -14.00 3.94
C PRO A 145 -17.81 -15.05 4.15
N SER A 146 -17.26 -15.62 3.06
CA SER A 146 -16.16 -16.60 3.12
C SER A 146 -14.81 -16.02 3.58
N VAL A 147 -14.58 -14.71 3.51
CA VAL A 147 -13.28 -14.09 3.89
C VAL A 147 -13.39 -13.25 5.18
N THR A 148 -14.60 -12.88 5.57
CA THR A 148 -14.86 -12.09 6.78
C THR A 148 -14.67 -12.93 8.05
N THR A 149 -15.08 -14.20 8.07
CA THR A 149 -14.97 -15.06 9.26
C THR A 149 -13.52 -15.26 9.74
N PRO A 150 -12.54 -15.60 8.87
CA PRO A 150 -11.14 -15.71 9.30
C PRO A 150 -10.52 -14.41 9.82
N LEU A 151 -10.96 -13.25 9.32
CA LEU A 151 -10.45 -11.96 9.78
C LEU A 151 -11.02 -11.56 11.14
N HIS A 152 -12.30 -11.83 11.40
CA HIS A 152 -12.91 -11.61 12.72
C HIS A 152 -12.29 -12.51 13.79
N SER A 153 -12.06 -13.79 13.50
CA SER A 153 -11.34 -14.70 14.42
C SER A 153 -9.92 -14.18 14.72
N HIS A 154 -9.19 -13.74 13.69
CA HIS A 154 -7.85 -13.19 13.88
C HIS A 154 -7.87 -11.88 14.69
N ALA A 155 -8.87 -11.02 14.46
CA ALA A 155 -9.05 -9.79 15.21
C ALA A 155 -9.31 -10.06 16.69
N LEU A 156 -10.17 -11.05 17.00
CA LEU A 156 -10.45 -11.48 18.37
C LEU A 156 -9.19 -12.05 19.04
N GLU A 157 -8.44 -12.92 18.37
CA GLU A 157 -7.17 -13.46 18.88
C GLU A 157 -6.15 -12.35 19.19
N GLN A 158 -6.03 -11.36 18.31
CA GLN A 158 -5.15 -10.20 18.53
C GLN A 158 -5.63 -9.31 19.68
N ALA A 159 -6.93 -9.03 19.78
CA ALA A 159 -7.49 -8.23 20.87
C ALA A 159 -7.33 -8.92 22.22
N HIS A 160 -7.55 -10.24 22.29
CA HIS A 160 -7.33 -11.03 23.51
C HIS A 160 -5.84 -11.07 23.91
N SER A 161 -4.94 -11.35 22.97
CA SER A 161 -3.49 -11.38 23.25
C SER A 161 -2.91 -10.03 23.64
N THR A 162 -3.61 -8.93 23.36
CA THR A 162 -3.22 -7.56 23.75
C THR A 162 -4.06 -7.01 24.90
N ASN A 163 -4.93 -7.81 25.52
CA ASN A 163 -5.82 -7.45 26.64
C ASN A 163 -6.73 -6.24 26.36
N LYS A 164 -7.22 -6.10 25.12
CA LYS A 164 -8.05 -4.99 24.65
C LYS A 164 -9.53 -5.34 24.69
N GLN A 165 -10.13 -5.41 25.88
CA GLN A 165 -11.52 -5.85 26.05
C GLN A 165 -12.54 -4.98 25.29
N ALA A 166 -12.35 -3.66 25.26
CA ALA A 166 -13.25 -2.76 24.53
C ALA A 166 -13.26 -3.04 23.01
N LEU A 167 -12.12 -3.48 22.45
CA LEU A 167 -12.03 -3.90 21.05
C LEU A 167 -12.74 -5.24 20.83
N VAL A 168 -12.61 -6.20 21.76
CA VAL A 168 -13.35 -7.47 21.71
C VAL A 168 -14.86 -7.20 21.66
N ASP A 169 -15.36 -6.33 22.54
CA ASP A 169 -16.79 -5.99 22.60
C ASP A 169 -17.26 -5.36 21.29
N SER A 170 -16.47 -4.44 20.72
CA SER A 170 -16.75 -3.80 19.44
C SER A 170 -16.81 -4.81 18.27
N ILE A 171 -15.88 -5.76 18.22
CA ILE A 171 -15.84 -6.81 17.20
C ILE A 171 -17.07 -7.72 17.31
N LEU A 172 -17.41 -8.16 18.52
CA LEU A 172 -18.59 -9.00 18.77
C LEU A 172 -19.89 -8.29 18.38
N GLU A 173 -20.00 -6.99 18.66
CA GLU A 173 -21.15 -6.18 18.24
C GLU A 173 -21.28 -6.10 16.71
N SER A 174 -20.16 -5.91 16.00
CA SER A 174 -20.14 -5.90 14.52
C SER A 174 -20.57 -7.24 13.94
N ILE A 175 -20.08 -8.35 14.49
CA ILE A 175 -20.49 -9.70 14.07
C ILE A 175 -22.00 -9.87 14.25
N LYS A 176 -22.53 -9.53 15.43
CA LYS A 176 -23.98 -9.61 15.71
C LYS A 176 -24.80 -8.83 14.67
N LYS A 177 -24.44 -7.56 14.41
CA LYS A 177 -25.11 -6.70 13.42
C LYS A 177 -25.11 -7.33 12.02
N SER A 178 -24.00 -7.94 11.61
CA SER A 178 -23.91 -8.60 10.30
C SER A 178 -24.75 -9.89 10.19
N THR A 179 -25.00 -10.58 11.32
CA THR A 179 -25.83 -11.80 11.35
C THR A 179 -27.33 -11.52 11.47
N THR A 180 -27.74 -10.40 12.06
CA THR A 180 -29.15 -10.05 12.28
C THR A 180 -29.78 -9.22 11.16
N GLY A 181 -28.99 -8.66 10.24
CA GLY A 181 -29.47 -7.83 9.12
C GLY A 181 -29.71 -8.60 7.82
N ALA A 182 -29.85 -9.93 7.87
CA ALA A 182 -30.01 -10.80 6.71
C ALA A 182 -31.47 -11.31 6.51
N GLU A 183 -32.47 -10.57 7.01
CA GLU A 183 -33.89 -10.78 6.71
C GLU A 183 -34.36 -9.90 5.55
#